data_AF-A0A7Y0JSX4-F1
#
_entry.id   AF-A0A7Y0JSX4-F1
#
_cell.length_a   1.000
_cell.length_b   1.000
_cell.length_c   1.000
_cell.angle_alpha   90.00
_cell.angle_beta   90.00
_cell.angle_gamma   90.00
#
_symmetry.space_group_name_H-M   'P 1'
#
loop_
_entity.id
_entity.type
_entity.pdbx_description
1 polymer ?
#
loop_
_entity_poly.entity_id
_entity_poly.type
_entity_poly.pdbx_seq_one_letter_code
_entity_poly.pdbx_strand_id
1 'polypeptide(L)'
;MPHSPDWTKVARENVMNAIAEYDRLGPDQFFAEHGFAPTTTYELLVNERTYPPKAVLGVAYELATGQRLASGDFEGGKAGAVRVLGALGFTVRQIHRSAT
;
A
#
# COMPACT_ATOMS: atom_id res chain seq x y z
N MET A 1 -0.43 -24.05 1.14
CA MET A 1 0.12 -22.99 2.01
C MET A 1 0.02 -21.70 1.22
N PRO A 2 -0.53 -20.58 1.71
CA PRO A 2 -0.42 -19.35 0.95
C PRO A 2 1.05 -18.96 0.96
N HIS A 3 1.67 -19.01 -0.21
CA HIS A 3 3.00 -18.46 -0.41
C HIS A 3 2.87 -16.94 -0.26
N SER A 4 3.71 -16.33 0.57
CA SER A 4 3.74 -14.87 0.67
C SER A 4 4.02 -14.26 -0.72
N PRO A 5 3.42 -13.11 -1.07
CA PRO A 5 3.66 -12.48 -2.36
C PRO A 5 5.14 -12.22 -2.63
N ASP A 6 5.58 -12.36 -3.89
CA ASP A 6 6.96 -12.07 -4.29
C ASP A 6 7.15 -10.55 -4.44
N TRP A 7 7.49 -9.90 -3.33
CA TRP A 7 7.72 -8.45 -3.28
C TRP A 7 8.94 -7.98 -4.08
N THR A 8 9.82 -8.88 -4.53
CA THR A 8 11.00 -8.50 -5.35
C THR A 8 10.62 -7.97 -6.72
N LYS A 9 9.38 -8.25 -7.16
CA LYS A 9 8.81 -7.71 -8.41
C LYS A 9 8.37 -6.25 -8.29
N VAL A 10 8.15 -5.75 -7.07
CA VAL A 10 7.67 -4.38 -6.85
C VAL A 10 8.85 -3.42 -6.79
N ALA A 11 8.89 -2.46 -7.71
CA ALA A 11 9.85 -1.37 -7.72
C ALA A 11 9.23 -0.08 -7.15
N ARG A 12 10.10 0.89 -6.81
CA ARG A 12 9.70 2.22 -6.33
C ARG A 12 8.75 2.92 -7.32
N GLU A 13 8.96 2.74 -8.61
CA GLU A 13 8.12 3.32 -9.68
C GLU A 13 6.67 2.83 -9.62
N ASN A 14 6.46 1.53 -9.37
CA ASN A 14 5.11 0.97 -9.24
C ASN A 14 4.34 1.61 -8.07
N VAL A 15 5.03 1.90 -6.97
CA VAL A 15 4.46 2.61 -5.82
C VAL A 15 4.09 4.05 -6.18
N MET A 16 4.95 4.76 -6.92
CA MET A 16 4.66 6.11 -7.39
C MET A 16 3.47 6.14 -8.37
N ASN A 17 3.36 5.14 -9.25
CA ASN A 17 2.24 5.03 -10.18
C ASN A 17 0.92 4.74 -9.43
N ALA A 18 0.94 3.87 -8.43
CA ALA A 18 -0.22 3.63 -7.56
C ALA A 18 -0.64 4.89 -6.79
N ILE A 19 0.32 5.71 -6.35
CA ILE A 19 0.03 7.02 -5.73
C ILE A 19 -0.61 7.99 -6.73
N ALA A 20 -0.06 8.09 -7.94
CA ALA A 20 -0.62 8.95 -8.98
C ALA A 20 -2.05 8.53 -9.35
N GLU A 21 -2.32 7.22 -9.36
CA GLU A 21 -3.67 6.70 -9.58
C GLU A 21 -4.60 7.03 -8.41
N TYR A 22 -4.16 6.86 -7.17
CA TYR A 22 -4.90 7.29 -5.98
C TYR A 22 -5.27 8.78 -6.05
N ASP A 23 -4.33 9.62 -6.47
CA ASP A 23 -4.55 11.06 -6.63
C ASP A 23 -5.55 11.39 -7.76
N ARG A 24 -5.53 10.62 -8.85
CA ARG A 24 -6.45 10.79 -9.98
C ARG A 24 -7.88 10.32 -9.66
N LEU A 25 -8.01 9.18 -9.00
CA LEU A 25 -9.30 8.55 -8.68
C LEU A 25 -9.95 9.16 -7.43
N GLY A 26 -9.13 9.62 -6.49
CA GLY A 26 -9.56 9.93 -5.14
C GLY A 26 -9.79 8.67 -4.28
N PRO A 27 -9.94 8.83 -2.95
CA PRO A 27 -9.92 7.73 -1.99
C PRO A 27 -11.02 6.70 -2.24
N ASP A 28 -12.27 7.14 -2.32
CA ASP A 28 -13.44 6.25 -2.34
C ASP A 28 -13.44 5.36 -3.59
N GLN A 29 -13.16 5.95 -4.76
CA GLN A 29 -13.09 5.21 -6.01
C GLN A 29 -11.88 4.26 -6.03
N PHE A 30 -10.71 4.72 -5.58
CA PHE A 30 -9.51 3.87 -5.51
C PHE A 30 -9.75 2.63 -4.65
N PHE A 31 -10.40 2.79 -3.49
CA PHE A 31 -10.73 1.67 -2.60
C PHE A 31 -11.73 0.70 -3.23
N ALA A 32 -12.77 1.22 -3.88
CA ALA A 32 -13.78 0.39 -4.55
C ALA A 32 -13.19 -0.39 -5.73
N GLU A 33 -12.35 0.24 -6.54
CA GLU A 33 -11.77 -0.36 -7.76
C GLU A 33 -10.76 -1.48 -7.44
N HIS A 34 -9.99 -1.31 -6.35
CA HIS A 34 -8.89 -2.20 -5.99
C HIS A 34 -9.22 -3.14 -4.81
N GLY A 35 -10.38 -3.02 -4.19
CA GLY A 35 -10.82 -3.92 -3.10
C GLY A 35 -10.13 -3.66 -1.76
N PHE A 36 -9.82 -2.39 -1.48
CA PHE A 36 -9.18 -1.95 -0.24
C PHE A 36 -10.10 -1.08 0.61
N ALA A 37 -9.63 -0.72 1.80
CA ALA A 37 -10.32 0.17 2.72
C ALA A 37 -9.33 1.19 3.29
N PRO A 38 -9.82 2.32 3.86
CA PRO A 38 -8.99 3.28 4.57
C PRO A 38 -8.15 2.61 5.67
N THR A 39 -6.93 3.11 5.86
CA THR A 39 -6.06 2.64 6.93
C THR A 39 -6.37 3.35 8.25
N THR A 40 -6.25 2.64 9.37
CA THR A 40 -6.48 3.21 10.71
C THR A 40 -5.20 3.32 11.54
N THR A 41 -4.13 2.60 11.18
CA THR A 41 -2.96 2.41 12.04
C THR A 41 -1.67 3.00 11.47
N TYR A 42 -1.48 3.00 10.15
CA TYR A 42 -0.24 3.45 9.51
C TYR A 42 -0.51 4.29 8.28
N GLU A 43 0.33 5.27 8.00
CA GLU A 43 0.27 6.10 6.80
C GLU A 43 1.62 6.15 6.08
N LEU A 44 1.56 6.18 4.75
CA LEU A 44 2.70 6.31 3.85
C LEU A 44 2.88 7.79 3.51
N LEU A 45 4.05 8.36 3.76
CA LEU A 45 4.35 9.77 3.52
C LEU A 45 5.11 9.95 2.20
N VAL A 46 4.55 10.76 1.29
CA VAL A 46 5.18 11.15 0.02
C VAL A 46 4.89 12.62 -0.25
N ASN A 47 5.93 13.44 -0.44
CA ASN A 47 5.81 14.89 -0.69
C ASN A 47 4.84 15.58 0.28
N GLU A 48 5.00 15.35 1.59
CA GLU A 48 4.17 15.90 2.67
C GLU A 48 2.70 15.44 2.69
N ARG A 49 2.30 14.56 1.76
CA ARG A 49 0.97 13.97 1.69
C ARG A 49 0.98 12.53 2.20
N THR A 50 -0.16 12.10 2.74
CA THR A 50 -0.29 10.79 3.37
C THR A 50 -1.22 9.87 2.58
N TYR A 51 -0.86 8.59 2.53
CA TYR A 51 -1.51 7.58 1.71
C TYR A 51 -1.72 6.27 2.48
N PRO A 52 -2.73 5.45 2.14
CA PRO A 52 -2.98 4.15 2.76
C PRO A 52 -1.92 3.12 2.33
N PRO A 53 -0.98 2.69 3.22
CA PRO A 53 0.20 1.91 2.81
C PRO A 53 -0.16 0.58 2.16
N LYS A 54 -1.16 -0.11 2.72
CA LYS A 54 -1.60 -1.43 2.26
C LYS A 54 -2.22 -1.37 0.86
N ALA A 55 -3.10 -0.38 0.66
CA ALA A 55 -3.81 -0.22 -0.61
C ALA A 55 -2.84 0.22 -1.72
N VAL A 56 -1.97 1.19 -1.43
CA VAL A 56 -0.92 1.62 -2.38
C VAL A 56 0.01 0.46 -2.74
N LEU A 57 0.48 -0.33 -1.76
CA LEU A 57 1.36 -1.46 -2.05
C LEU A 57 0.66 -2.58 -2.84
N GLY A 58 -0.63 -2.83 -2.56
CA GLY A 58 -1.43 -3.80 -3.31
C GLY A 58 -1.58 -3.42 -4.78
N VAL A 59 -1.91 -2.17 -5.07
CA VAL A 59 -1.98 -1.68 -6.45
C VAL A 59 -0.60 -1.66 -7.11
N ALA A 60 0.45 -1.29 -6.38
CA ALA A 60 1.81 -1.37 -6.91
C ALA A 60 2.22 -2.80 -7.29
N TYR A 61 1.76 -3.80 -6.54
CA TYR A 61 1.97 -5.21 -6.87
C TYR A 61 1.17 -5.63 -8.12
N GLU A 62 -0.09 -5.19 -8.23
CA GLU A 62 -0.92 -5.43 -9.42
C GLU A 62 -0.28 -4.82 -10.67
N LEU A 63 0.22 -3.59 -10.60
CA LEU A 63 0.95 -2.94 -11.70
C LEU A 63 2.22 -3.71 -12.08
N ALA A 64 2.92 -4.28 -11.10
CA ALA A 64 4.18 -5.00 -11.33
C ALA A 64 3.99 -6.40 -11.93
N THR A 65 2.87 -7.06 -11.64
CA THR A 65 2.70 -8.50 -11.86
C THR A 65 1.45 -8.87 -12.65
N GLY A 66 0.50 -7.94 -12.79
CA GLY A 66 -0.85 -8.20 -13.29
C GLY A 66 -1.74 -8.99 -12.32
N GLN A 67 -1.27 -9.26 -11.10
CA GLN A 67 -2.01 -10.03 -10.09
C GLN A 67 -2.54 -9.13 -8.99
N ARG A 68 -3.85 -9.21 -8.73
CA ARG A 68 -4.50 -8.49 -7.63
C ARG A 68 -4.33 -9.23 -6.31
N LEU A 69 -3.91 -8.51 -5.27
CA LEU A 69 -3.84 -9.02 -3.90
C LEU A 69 -5.09 -8.63 -3.11
N ALA A 70 -5.59 -9.54 -2.31
CA ALA A 70 -6.61 -9.29 -1.31
C ALA A 70 -6.00 -8.75 -0.02
N SER A 71 -6.81 -8.08 0.80
CA SER A 71 -6.37 -7.56 2.11
C SER A 71 -5.75 -8.63 3.02
N GLY A 72 -6.18 -9.89 2.90
CA GLY A 72 -5.63 -11.03 3.66
C GLY A 72 -4.24 -11.48 3.22
N ASP A 73 -3.78 -11.15 2.00
CA ASP A 73 -2.43 -11.50 1.52
C ASP A 73 -1.31 -10.73 2.24
N PHE A 74 -1.71 -9.71 3.00
CA PHE A 74 -0.83 -8.92 3.86
C PHE A 74 -0.88 -9.37 5.33
N GLU A 75 -1.75 -10.33 5.68
CA GLU A 75 -1.96 -10.82 7.05
C GLU A 75 -1.19 -12.14 7.26
N GLY A 76 -0.57 -12.32 8.43
CA GLY A 76 0.03 -13.61 8.81
C GLY A 76 1.53 -13.83 8.54
N GLY A 77 2.34 -12.81 8.21
CA GLY A 77 3.77 -13.06 7.97
C GLY A 77 4.71 -11.85 7.99
N LYS A 78 6.01 -12.16 7.99
CA LYS A 78 7.21 -11.29 8.07
C LYS A 78 7.35 -10.23 6.95
N ALA A 79 6.28 -9.75 6.32
CA ALA A 79 6.29 -8.63 5.38
C ALA A 79 4.95 -7.86 5.40
N GLY A 80 4.72 -7.06 6.44
CA GLY A 80 3.68 -6.03 6.40
C GLY A 80 4.06 -4.89 5.45
N ALA A 81 3.09 -4.17 4.90
CA ALA A 81 3.32 -3.10 3.92
C ALA A 81 4.40 -2.09 4.36
N VAL A 82 4.49 -1.80 5.66
CA VAL A 82 5.55 -0.98 6.30
C VAL A 82 6.96 -1.45 5.91
N ARG A 83 7.24 -2.76 6.00
CA ARG A 83 8.57 -3.32 5.74
C ARG A 83 8.92 -3.22 4.26
N VAL A 84 7.99 -3.57 3.39
CA VAL A 84 8.21 -3.57 1.92
C VAL A 84 8.40 -2.15 1.42
N LEU A 85 7.52 -1.22 1.81
CA LEU A 85 7.64 0.19 1.44
C LEU A 85 8.92 0.82 2.01
N GLY A 86 9.29 0.48 3.26
CA GLY A 86 10.55 0.90 3.86
C GLY A 86 11.78 0.43 3.08
N ALA A 87 11.81 -0.83 2.63
CA ALA A 87 12.88 -1.37 1.80
C ALA A 87 12.98 -0.68 0.42
N LEU A 88 11.88 -0.10 -0.08
CA LEU A 88 11.83 0.71 -1.30
C LEU A 88 12.15 2.20 -1.06
N GLY A 89 12.55 2.57 0.15
CA GLY A 89 12.94 3.93 0.52
C GLY A 89 11.78 4.87 0.86
N PHE A 90 10.59 4.34 1.14
CA PHE A 90 9.45 5.14 1.58
C PHE A 90 9.34 5.23 3.10
N THR A 91 8.85 6.37 3.58
CA THR A 91 8.55 6.57 5.00
C THR A 91 7.12 6.12 5.30
N VAL A 92 6.97 5.16 6.21
CA VAL A 92 5.68 4.74 6.74
C VAL A 92 5.69 4.95 8.25
N ARG A 93 4.67 5.62 8.80
CA ARG A 93 4.59 5.93 10.23
C ARG A 93 3.24 5.52 10.81
N GLN A 94 3.20 5.29 12.12
CA GLN A 94 1.94 5.04 12.81
C GLN A 94 1.10 6.32 12.90
N ILE A 95 -0.19 6.20 12.63
CA ILE A 95 -1.15 7.27 12.84
C ILE A 95 -1.35 7.41 14.35
N HIS A 96 -0.84 8.51 14.91
CA HIS A 96 -1.12 8.89 16.28
C HIS A 96 -2.36 9.78 16.26
N ARG A 97 -3.55 9.19 16.41
CA ARG A 97 -4.72 10.01 16.74
C ARG A 97 -4.65 10.33 18.22
N SER A 98 -4.35 11.58 18.55
CA SER A 98 -4.69 12.11 19.87
C SER A 98 -6.19 11.97 20.06
N ALA A 99 -6.62 11.35 21.15
CA ALA A 99 -8.03 11.35 21.54
C ALA A 99 -8.43 12.81 21.80
N THR A 100 -9.35 13.32 20.98
CA THR A 100 -10.07 14.56 21.25
C THR A 100 -11.28 14.25 22.11
#